data_AF-A0A522ER03-F1
#
_entry.id   AF-A0A522ER03-F1
#
_cell.length_a   1.000
_cell.length_b   1.000
_cell.length_c   1.000
_cell.angle_alpha   90.00
_cell.angle_beta   90.00
_cell.angle_gamma   90.00
#
_symmetry.space_group_name_H-M   'P 1'
#
loop_
_entity.id
_entity.type
_entity.pdbx_description
1 polymer ?
#
loop_
_entity_poly.entity_id
_entity_poly.type
_entity_poly.pdbx_seq_one_letter_code
_entity_poly.pdbx_strand_id
1 'polypeptide(L)'
;MEDFSDRLQHLLTQTGQARWWPPIQVWLHRFDGWYADCRDEAREPAWAITYHAIKRAPLPANPAEAAFFLAQLPFNAWCAATLSISERWNPLLASYREFIARCTEPVCPAVAAAVPPQRVTQTTQWLLALYQGGLAPSPAQRAPMRAACRVRPKPSSP
;
A
#
# COMPACT_ATOMS: atom_id res chain seq x y z
N MET A 1 -15.82 17.71 -12.62
CA MET A 1 -15.35 16.44 -12.00
C MET A 1 -14.52 16.86 -10.80
N GLU A 2 -14.73 16.27 -9.62
CA GLU A 2 -14.09 16.73 -8.38
C GLU A 2 -12.67 16.16 -8.24
N ASP A 3 -11.69 17.02 -7.96
CA ASP A 3 -10.32 16.61 -7.65
C ASP A 3 -10.21 16.32 -6.14
N PHE A 4 -10.16 15.05 -5.77
CA PHE A 4 -10.06 14.63 -4.37
C PHE A 4 -8.67 14.84 -3.76
N SER A 5 -7.63 14.92 -4.59
CA SER A 5 -6.27 15.26 -4.14
C SER A 5 -6.25 16.68 -3.61
N ASP A 6 -6.74 17.65 -4.40
CA ASP A 6 -6.81 19.06 -4.00
C ASP A 6 -7.68 19.26 -2.76
N ARG A 7 -8.83 18.59 -2.70
CA ARG A 7 -9.74 18.66 -1.54
C ARG A 7 -9.12 18.09 -0.28
N LEU A 8 -8.37 16.99 -0.39
CA LEU A 8 -7.68 16.40 0.74
C LEU A 8 -6.55 17.31 1.23
N GLN A 9 -5.76 17.88 0.32
CA GLN A 9 -4.73 18.85 0.67
C GLN A 9 -5.34 20.05 1.41
N HIS A 10 -6.42 20.61 0.89
CA HIS A 10 -7.12 21.72 1.51
C HIS A 10 -7.65 21.37 2.91
N LEU A 11 -8.28 20.19 3.05
CA LEU A 11 -8.79 19.69 4.32
C LEU A 11 -7.67 19.57 5.38
N LEU A 12 -6.53 18.99 5.01
CA LEU A 12 -5.39 18.85 5.91
C LEU A 12 -4.80 20.21 6.33
N THR A 13 -4.79 21.20 5.43
CA THR A 13 -4.36 22.56 5.77
C THR A 13 -5.34 23.22 6.75
N GLN A 14 -6.65 23.11 6.52
CA GLN A 14 -7.67 23.70 7.39
C GLN A 14 -7.67 23.10 8.80
N THR A 15 -7.33 21.83 8.95
CA THR A 15 -7.29 21.13 10.24
C THR A 15 -5.94 21.20 10.96
N GLY A 16 -4.94 21.92 10.41
CA GLY A 16 -3.60 21.99 11.00
C GLY A 16 -2.78 20.69 10.86
N GLN A 17 -3.13 19.86 9.88
CA GLN A 17 -2.55 18.53 9.62
C GLN A 17 -1.73 18.48 8.33
N ALA A 18 -1.38 19.62 7.74
CA ALA A 18 -0.65 19.72 6.46
C ALA A 18 0.63 18.87 6.39
N ARG A 19 1.29 18.63 7.53
CA ARG A 19 2.47 17.74 7.65
C ARG A 19 2.22 16.29 7.21
N TRP A 20 0.97 15.82 7.22
CA TRP A 20 0.59 14.47 6.76
C TRP A 20 0.42 14.38 5.24
N TRP A 21 0.43 15.51 4.54
CA TRP A 21 0.26 15.53 3.09
C TRP A 21 1.32 14.68 2.37
N PRO A 22 2.65 14.89 2.54
CA PRO A 22 3.63 14.09 1.82
C PRO A 22 3.57 12.57 2.11
N PRO A 23 3.44 12.11 3.38
CA PRO A 23 3.26 10.68 3.66
C PRO A 23 2.03 10.07 2.97
N ILE A 24 0.89 10.78 2.96
CA ILE A 24 -0.33 10.31 2.31
C ILE A 24 -0.13 10.22 0.79
N GLN A 25 0.49 11.23 0.17
CA GLN A 25 0.76 11.19 -1.28
C GLN A 25 1.62 9.97 -1.66
N VAL A 26 2.72 9.76 -0.96
CA VAL A 26 3.63 8.62 -1.22
C VAL A 26 2.91 7.29 -1.03
N TRP A 27 2.08 7.18 0.00
CA TRP A 27 1.31 5.98 0.28
C TRP A 27 0.26 5.70 -0.78
N LEU A 28 -0.54 6.69 -1.18
CA LEU A 28 -1.61 6.51 -2.17
C LEU A 28 -1.06 6.20 -3.57
N HIS A 29 0.09 6.77 -3.94
CA HIS A 29 0.76 6.43 -5.19
C HIS A 29 1.16 4.95 -5.31
N ARG A 30 1.29 4.21 -4.20
CA ARG A 30 1.56 2.76 -4.29
C ARG A 30 0.38 2.00 -4.90
N PHE A 31 -0.83 2.55 -4.86
CA PHE A 31 -2.07 1.92 -5.33
C PHE A 31 -2.52 2.43 -6.72
N ASP A 32 -1.65 3.17 -7.42
CA ASP A 32 -1.88 3.93 -8.65
C ASP A 32 -2.56 3.20 -9.81
N GLY A 33 -2.38 1.89 -9.96
CA GLY A 33 -3.04 1.10 -11.00
C GLY A 33 -4.04 0.07 -10.47
N TRP A 34 -4.04 -0.21 -9.17
CA TRP A 34 -4.77 -1.35 -8.61
C TRP A 34 -6.27 -1.26 -8.86
N TYR A 35 -6.83 -0.09 -8.63
CA TYR A 35 -8.26 0.13 -8.74
C TYR A 35 -8.74 0.21 -10.19
N ALA A 36 -7.90 0.69 -11.10
CA ALA A 36 -8.21 0.73 -12.52
C ALA A 36 -8.39 -0.68 -13.09
N ASP A 37 -7.62 -1.66 -12.60
CA ASP A 37 -7.75 -3.06 -13.02
C ASP A 37 -8.92 -3.80 -12.32
N CYS A 38 -9.44 -3.25 -11.21
CA CYS A 38 -10.49 -3.90 -10.42
C CYS A 38 -11.90 -3.34 -10.64
N ARG A 39 -12.07 -2.10 -11.14
CA ARG A 39 -13.39 -1.47 -11.37
C ARG A 39 -13.36 -0.45 -12.52
N ASP A 40 -14.25 -0.63 -13.50
CA ASP A 40 -14.33 0.19 -14.72
C ASP A 40 -14.74 1.67 -14.51
N GLU A 41 -15.31 2.04 -13.36
CA GLU A 41 -16.13 3.28 -13.28
C GLU A 41 -15.60 4.38 -12.33
N ALA A 42 -14.60 4.14 -11.50
CA ALA A 42 -14.12 5.14 -10.53
C ALA A 42 -12.70 5.64 -10.86
N ARG A 43 -12.58 6.91 -11.29
CA ARG A 43 -11.29 7.61 -11.28
C ARG A 43 -10.87 7.89 -9.83
N GLU A 44 -9.70 7.39 -9.45
CA GLU A 44 -8.99 7.75 -8.22
C GLU A 44 -9.70 7.48 -6.87
N PRO A 45 -10.25 6.28 -6.65
CA PRO A 45 -10.97 5.94 -5.43
C PRO A 45 -10.09 6.00 -4.18
N ALA A 46 -8.77 5.81 -4.29
CA ALA A 46 -7.86 5.90 -3.14
C ALA A 46 -7.85 7.31 -2.52
N TRP A 47 -7.85 8.36 -3.35
CA TRP A 47 -7.96 9.75 -2.91
C TRP A 47 -9.33 10.04 -2.31
N ALA A 48 -10.40 9.59 -2.97
CA ALA A 48 -11.77 9.77 -2.48
C ALA A 48 -12.00 9.05 -1.13
N ILE A 49 -11.56 7.79 -0.99
CA ILE A 49 -11.64 7.01 0.26
C ILE A 49 -10.92 7.74 1.39
N THR A 50 -9.70 8.21 1.13
CA THR A 50 -8.88 8.92 2.13
C THR A 50 -9.52 10.24 2.54
N TYR A 51 -9.99 11.03 1.56
CA TYR A 51 -10.72 12.28 1.81
C TYR A 51 -11.96 12.05 2.67
N HIS A 52 -12.83 11.11 2.28
CA HIS A 52 -14.06 10.84 3.01
C HIS A 52 -13.79 10.27 4.41
N ALA A 53 -12.75 9.43 4.57
CA ALA A 53 -12.34 8.91 5.87
C ALA A 53 -11.90 10.05 6.81
N ILE A 54 -11.01 10.92 6.35
CA ILE A 54 -10.48 12.05 7.15
C ILE A 54 -11.56 13.10 7.42
N LYS A 55 -12.45 13.34 6.45
CA LYS A 55 -13.60 14.26 6.64
C LYS A 55 -14.55 13.77 7.72
N ARG A 56 -14.78 12.44 7.81
CA ARG A 56 -15.66 11.84 8.81
C ARG A 56 -15.00 11.76 10.19
N ALA A 57 -13.72 11.47 10.22
CA ALA A 57 -12.92 11.36 11.44
C ALA A 57 -11.56 12.01 11.17
N PRO A 58 -11.35 13.27 11.61
CA PRO A 58 -10.08 13.97 11.44
C PRO A 58 -8.93 13.15 12.00
N LEU A 59 -7.71 13.31 11.45
CA LEU A 59 -6.57 12.55 11.96
C LEU A 59 -6.34 12.90 13.43
N PRO A 60 -6.03 11.90 14.28
CA PRO A 60 -5.57 12.15 15.64
C PRO A 60 -4.36 13.09 15.68
N ALA A 61 -4.24 13.88 16.75
CA ALA A 61 -3.09 14.76 16.95
C ALA A 61 -1.78 13.97 17.12
N ASN A 62 -1.87 12.80 17.75
CA ASN A 62 -0.75 11.88 17.94
C ASN A 62 -0.36 11.23 16.59
N PRO A 63 0.92 11.34 16.16
CA PRO A 63 1.36 10.76 14.89
C PRO A 63 1.19 9.24 14.78
N ALA A 64 1.35 8.49 15.87
CA ALA A 64 1.19 7.03 15.86
C ALA A 64 -0.27 6.63 15.67
N GLU A 65 -1.19 7.35 16.30
CA GLU A 65 -2.62 7.13 16.13
C GLU A 65 -3.09 7.52 14.72
N ALA A 66 -2.56 8.61 14.16
CA ALA A 66 -2.84 9.00 12.77
C ALA A 66 -2.29 7.98 11.77
N ALA A 67 -1.07 7.49 11.95
CA ALA A 67 -0.50 6.41 11.14
C ALA A 67 -1.34 5.13 11.22
N PHE A 68 -1.80 4.77 12.42
CA PHE A 68 -2.64 3.61 12.65
C PHE A 68 -4.01 3.75 11.99
N PHE A 69 -4.64 4.93 12.06
CA PHE A 69 -5.88 5.24 11.36
C PHE A 69 -5.73 5.03 9.85
N LEU A 70 -4.69 5.63 9.26
CA LEU A 70 -4.39 5.47 7.84
C LEU A 70 -4.13 3.99 7.51
N ALA A 71 -3.37 3.26 8.33
CA ALA A 71 -3.10 1.84 8.11
C ALA A 71 -4.36 0.94 8.09
N GLN A 72 -5.52 1.41 8.54
CA GLN A 72 -6.79 0.69 8.47
C GLN A 72 -7.65 1.00 7.24
N LEU A 73 -7.24 1.95 6.37
CA LEU A 73 -8.06 2.29 5.22
C LEU A 73 -8.28 1.08 4.29
N PRO A 74 -9.47 0.96 3.65
CA PRO A 74 -9.88 -0.22 2.92
C PRO A 74 -8.88 -0.74 1.90
N PHE A 75 -8.12 0.14 1.24
CA PHE A 75 -7.17 -0.28 0.21
C PHE A 75 -5.99 -1.12 0.74
N ASN A 76 -5.67 -1.06 2.05
CA ASN A 76 -4.70 -1.99 2.66
C ASN A 76 -5.23 -3.44 2.74
N ALA A 77 -6.53 -3.67 2.60
CA ALA A 77 -7.11 -5.01 2.55
C ALA A 77 -6.91 -5.69 1.18
N TRP A 78 -6.48 -4.94 0.17
CA TRP A 78 -6.39 -5.45 -1.20
C TRP A 78 -5.01 -6.01 -1.49
N CYS A 79 -4.96 -7.08 -2.28
CA CYS A 79 -3.76 -7.74 -2.75
C CYS A 79 -3.93 -8.24 -4.16
N ALA A 80 -2.88 -8.12 -4.95
CA ALA A 80 -2.74 -8.83 -6.21
C ALA A 80 -1.87 -10.07 -6.01
N ALA A 81 -2.15 -11.17 -6.69
CA ALA A 81 -1.24 -12.32 -6.76
C ALA A 81 -1.11 -12.80 -8.20
N THR A 82 0.06 -13.29 -8.60
CA THR A 82 0.18 -13.99 -9.88
C THR A 82 -0.46 -15.38 -9.77
N LEU A 83 -1.05 -15.88 -10.85
CA LEU A 83 -1.76 -17.16 -10.83
C LEU A 83 -0.82 -18.37 -10.64
N SER A 84 0.42 -18.29 -11.12
CA SER A 84 1.38 -19.39 -11.06
C SER A 84 2.43 -19.28 -9.96
N ILE A 85 2.67 -18.07 -9.42
CA ILE A 85 3.65 -17.79 -8.38
C ILE A 85 2.87 -17.33 -7.15
N SER A 86 3.14 -17.88 -5.96
CA SER A 86 2.52 -17.44 -4.71
C SER A 86 2.94 -16.03 -4.27
N GLU A 87 3.54 -15.23 -5.17
CA GLU A 87 3.98 -13.88 -4.91
C GLU A 87 2.78 -12.94 -4.86
N ARG A 88 2.69 -12.18 -3.76
CA ARG A 88 1.65 -11.19 -3.53
C ARG A 88 2.24 -9.80 -3.66
N TRP A 89 1.53 -8.93 -4.37
CA TRP A 89 1.84 -7.51 -4.37
C TRP A 89 1.82 -6.96 -2.94
N ASN A 90 2.88 -6.23 -2.58
CA ASN A 90 3.01 -5.54 -1.31
C ASN A 90 3.24 -4.05 -1.57
N PRO A 91 2.28 -3.17 -1.23
CA PRO A 91 2.39 -1.72 -1.46
C PRO A 91 3.55 -1.08 -0.69
N LEU A 92 4.07 -1.75 0.36
CA LEU A 92 5.24 -1.27 1.10
C LEU A 92 6.55 -1.47 0.32
N LEU A 93 6.58 -2.35 -0.68
CA LEU A 93 7.79 -2.71 -1.44
C LEU A 93 7.84 -2.13 -2.85
N ALA A 94 6.69 -2.02 -3.52
CA ALA A 94 6.57 -1.54 -4.89
C ALA A 94 5.17 -0.96 -5.15
N SER A 95 5.04 -0.04 -6.11
CA SER A 95 3.71 0.33 -6.60
C SER A 95 3.05 -0.83 -7.32
N TYR A 96 1.73 -0.77 -7.50
CA TYR A 96 1.01 -1.79 -8.26
C TYR A 96 1.49 -1.84 -9.71
N ARG A 97 1.69 -0.69 -10.36
CA ARG A 97 2.25 -0.63 -11.72
C ARG A 97 3.62 -1.29 -11.82
N GLU A 98 4.49 -1.06 -10.84
CA GLU A 98 5.81 -1.71 -10.78
C GLU A 98 5.71 -3.23 -10.61
N PHE A 99 4.70 -3.71 -9.88
CA PHE A 99 4.46 -5.14 -9.69
C PHE A 99 3.99 -5.79 -10.99
N ILE A 100 2.91 -5.29 -11.60
CA ILE A 100 2.35 -5.87 -12.84
C ILE A 100 3.35 -5.84 -14.00
N ALA A 101 4.19 -4.79 -14.10
CA ALA A 101 5.18 -4.69 -15.16
C ALA A 101 6.28 -5.78 -15.09
N ARG A 102 6.45 -6.42 -13.92
CA ARG A 102 7.41 -7.51 -13.71
C ARG A 102 6.75 -8.90 -13.81
N CYS A 103 5.42 -8.96 -13.79
CA CYS A 103 4.68 -10.20 -13.89
C CYS A 103 4.60 -10.63 -15.35
N THR A 104 5.10 -11.83 -15.65
CA THR A 104 4.92 -12.49 -16.96
C THR A 104 3.64 -13.34 -17.01
N GLU A 105 2.99 -13.48 -15.87
CA GLU A 105 1.86 -14.38 -15.62
C GLU A 105 0.61 -13.56 -15.28
N PRO A 106 -0.60 -14.08 -15.57
CA PRO A 106 -1.82 -13.37 -15.23
C PRO A 106 -1.92 -13.10 -13.73
N VAL A 107 -2.49 -11.96 -13.36
CA VAL A 107 -2.64 -11.49 -11.99
C VAL A 107 -4.11 -11.60 -11.58
N CYS A 108 -4.39 -12.16 -10.41
CA CYS A 108 -5.72 -12.21 -9.82
C CYS A 108 -5.85 -11.22 -8.66
N PRO A 109 -6.97 -10.48 -8.58
CA PRO A 109 -7.24 -9.66 -7.44
C PRO A 109 -7.87 -10.44 -6.28
N ALA A 110 -7.39 -10.18 -5.07
CA ALA A 110 -7.94 -10.71 -3.84
C ALA A 110 -8.17 -9.58 -2.83
N VAL A 111 -9.34 -9.58 -2.19
CA VAL A 111 -9.72 -8.62 -1.15
C VAL A 111 -9.91 -9.39 0.13
N ALA A 112 -9.15 -9.04 1.17
CA ALA A 112 -9.43 -9.56 2.50
C ALA A 112 -10.66 -8.87 3.07
N ALA A 113 -11.52 -9.62 3.77
CA ALA A 113 -12.69 -9.04 4.46
C ALA A 113 -12.29 -8.03 5.55
N ALA A 114 -11.09 -8.17 6.11
CA ALA A 114 -10.49 -7.25 7.07
C ALA A 114 -8.98 -7.09 6.80
N VAL A 115 -8.40 -5.95 7.20
CA VAL A 115 -6.95 -5.73 7.11
C VAL A 115 -6.24 -6.61 8.14
N PRO A 116 -5.30 -7.50 7.73
CA PRO A 116 -4.59 -8.35 8.68
C PRO A 116 -3.81 -7.53 9.73
N PRO A 117 -3.81 -7.90 11.03
CA PRO A 117 -3.11 -7.14 12.08
C PRO A 117 -1.63 -6.89 11.78
N GLN A 118 -0.94 -7.89 11.23
CA GLN A 118 0.46 -7.76 10.84
C GLN A 118 0.68 -6.68 9.77
N ARG A 119 -0.22 -6.56 8.80
CA ARG A 119 -0.16 -5.54 7.75
C ARG A 119 -0.44 -4.16 8.31
N VAL A 120 -1.39 -4.05 9.26
CA VAL A 120 -1.66 -2.79 9.97
C VAL A 120 -0.39 -2.32 10.68
N THR A 121 0.27 -3.21 11.45
CA THR A 121 1.52 -2.89 12.16
C THR A 121 2.62 -2.44 11.19
N GLN A 122 2.86 -3.18 10.12
CA GLN A 122 3.89 -2.85 9.13
C GLN A 122 3.61 -1.52 8.43
N THR A 123 2.36 -1.28 8.03
CA THR A 123 1.98 -0.03 7.35
C THR A 123 2.04 1.15 8.30
N THR A 124 1.64 0.97 9.56
CA THR A 124 1.74 2.01 10.60
C THR A 124 3.19 2.45 10.80
N GLN A 125 4.11 1.48 10.97
CA GLN A 125 5.55 1.77 11.12
C GLN A 125 6.12 2.47 9.89
N TRP A 126 5.72 2.03 8.70
CA TRP A 126 6.16 2.64 7.45
C TRP A 126 5.67 4.08 7.28
N LEU A 127 4.38 4.34 7.56
CA LEU A 127 3.80 5.69 7.53
C LEU A 127 4.46 6.61 8.56
N LEU A 128 4.76 6.11 9.77
CA LEU A 128 5.51 6.84 10.78
C LEU A 128 6.91 7.21 10.29
N ALA A 129 7.62 6.29 9.65
CA ALA A 129 8.94 6.56 9.09
C ALA A 129 8.88 7.64 8.00
N LEU A 130 7.89 7.59 7.10
CA LEU A 130 7.66 8.63 6.10
C LEU A 130 7.40 10.00 6.74
N TYR A 131 6.57 10.02 7.78
CA TYR A 131 6.24 11.22 8.54
C TYR A 131 7.47 11.82 9.26
N GLN A 132 8.36 10.98 9.80
CA GLN A 132 9.51 11.42 10.61
C GLN A 132 10.76 11.81 9.81
N GLY A 133 10.94 11.29 8.60
CA GLY A 133 12.25 11.35 7.92
C GLY A 133 12.23 11.56 6.40
N GLY A 134 11.08 11.78 5.77
CA GLY A 134 11.01 12.38 4.44
C GLY A 134 11.61 11.60 3.26
N LEU A 135 11.86 10.28 3.37
CA LEU A 135 12.18 9.40 2.24
C LEU A 135 11.88 7.95 2.61
N ALA A 136 11.16 7.24 1.73
CA ALA A 136 10.85 5.83 1.86
C ALA A 136 12.13 4.96 2.03
N PRO A 137 12.05 3.80 2.69
CA PRO A 137 13.16 2.84 2.66
C PRO A 137 13.58 2.55 1.22
N SER A 138 14.88 2.70 0.96
CA SER A 138 15.51 2.40 -0.33
C SER A 138 15.19 0.96 -0.77
N PRO A 139 15.05 0.69 -2.09
CA PRO A 139 14.94 -0.66 -2.65
C PRO A 139 16.04 -1.62 -2.20
N ALA A 140 17.13 -1.12 -1.62
CA ALA A 140 18.20 -1.90 -1.02
C ALA A 140 17.78 -2.77 0.19
N GLN A 141 16.57 -2.58 0.74
CA GLN A 141 16.00 -3.53 1.72
C GLN A 141 15.38 -4.79 1.07
N ARG A 142 15.50 -4.96 -0.25
CA ARG A 142 15.23 -6.22 -0.98
C ARG A 142 16.33 -7.26 -0.74
N ALA A 143 16.68 -7.54 0.52
CA ALA A 143 17.34 -8.81 0.79
C ALA A 143 16.29 -9.91 0.54
N PRO A 144 16.48 -10.81 -0.43
CA PRO A 144 15.58 -11.93 -0.56
C PRO A 144 15.74 -12.78 0.70
N MET A 145 14.63 -13.11 1.38
CA MET A 145 14.55 -14.33 2.18
C MET A 145 14.73 -15.52 1.24
N ARG A 146 15.97 -15.74 0.75
CA ARG A 146 16.41 -17.04 0.29
C ARG A 146 16.68 -17.89 1.52
N ALA A 147 15.60 -18.33 2.17
CA ALA A 147 15.65 -19.43 3.11
C ALA A 147 15.36 -20.73 2.34
N ALA A 148 16.46 -21.41 1.99
CA ALA A 148 16.61 -22.86 1.91
C ALA A 148 15.51 -23.69 1.21
N CYS A 149 15.65 -23.86 -0.11
CA CYS A 149 15.42 -25.16 -0.73
C CYS A 149 16.74 -25.68 -1.30
N ARG A 150 17.53 -26.36 -0.46
CA ARG A 150 18.56 -27.28 -0.96
C ARG A 150 17.83 -28.47 -1.56
N VAL A 151 17.64 -28.45 -2.87
CA VAL A 151 17.28 -29.68 -3.60
C VAL A 151 18.52 -30.58 -3.55
N ARG A 152 18.42 -31.70 -2.82
CA ARG A 152 19.43 -32.76 -2.86
C ARG A 152 19.52 -33.29 -4.30
N PRO A 153 20.72 -33.57 -4.83
CA PRO A 153 20.81 -34.33 -6.07
C PRO A 153 20.27 -35.74 -5.83
N LYS A 154 19.40 -36.19 -6.73
CA LYS A 154 18.97 -37.59 -6.84
C LYS A 154 20.20 -38.46 -7.14
N PRO A 155 20.37 -39.63 -6.52
CA PRO A 155 21.38 -40.58 -6.96
C PRO A 155 20.99 -41.13 -8.34
N SER A 156 21.91 -41.03 -9.28
CA SER A 156 21.83 -41.72 -10.57
C SER A 156 22.19 -43.18 -10.38
N SER A 157 21.29 -44.09 -10.72
CA SER A 157 21.55 -45.51 -11.05
C SER A 157 20.29 -46.11 -11.68
N PRO A 158 20.38 -47.12 -12.56
CA PRO A 158 21.48 -48.09 -12.70
C PRO A 158 22.44 -47.81 -13.87
#